data_AF-A0A5A7SDE0-F1
#
_entry.id   AF-A0A5A7SDE0-F1
#
_cell.length_a   1.000
_cell.length_b   1.000
_cell.length_c   1.000
_cell.angle_alpha   90.00
_cell.angle_beta   90.00
_cell.angle_gamma   90.00
#
_symmetry.space_group_name_H-M   'P 1'
#
loop_
_entity.id
_entity.type
_entity.pdbx_description
1 polymer ?
#
loop_
_entity_poly.entity_id
_entity_poly.type
_entity_poly.pdbx_seq_one_letter_code
_entity_poly.pdbx_strand_id
1 'polypeptide(L)'
;MTTAEPTRKRRRLAPWGAAAVAILIIAAAGILWWAPSRYLPWDTADFPAVDTSALSPDQARVVELLREQHEQQRPGTFYSEGVKEPWCADFVSWVMREAGKPLSNPNSGSWRIPGVYTLQEYYQGEGRFEPVGNYRPAVGDVVLYDNSSWIGQHTNVVVAVDGDTATTVGGNELGKIRVHTVDWNDDSAVVGFGRLET
;
A
#
# COMPACT_ATOMS: atom_id res chain seq x y z
N MET A 1 2.30 -55.97 -56.15
CA MET A 1 2.74 -55.94 -54.74
C MET A 1 2.89 -54.49 -54.33
N THR A 2 2.17 -54.13 -53.29
CA THR A 2 1.88 -52.78 -52.78
C THR A 2 3.00 -52.30 -51.86
N THR A 3 3.28 -50.99 -51.82
CA THR A 3 3.97 -50.40 -50.67
C THR A 3 3.29 -49.08 -50.32
N ALA A 4 2.74 -49.03 -49.11
CA ALA A 4 1.89 -47.96 -48.61
C ALA A 4 2.71 -46.75 -48.13
N GLU A 5 2.15 -45.56 -48.36
CA GLU A 5 2.65 -44.27 -47.91
C GLU A 5 2.27 -44.04 -46.42
N PRO A 6 3.16 -43.51 -45.56
CA PRO A 6 2.84 -43.33 -44.16
C PRO A 6 2.01 -42.05 -43.96
N THR A 7 0.71 -42.21 -43.68
CA THR A 7 -0.16 -41.10 -43.25
C THR A 7 0.30 -40.54 -41.90
N ARG A 8 0.81 -39.31 -41.91
CA ARG A 8 1.19 -38.54 -40.71
C ARG A 8 -0.08 -38.16 -39.93
N LYS A 9 -0.44 -38.91 -38.88
CA LYS A 9 -1.53 -38.56 -37.95
C LYS A 9 -1.23 -37.20 -37.28
N ARG A 10 -1.89 -36.14 -37.74
CA ARG A 10 -1.99 -34.86 -37.02
C ARG A 10 -2.60 -35.13 -35.63
N ARG A 11 -1.79 -34.99 -34.58
CA ARG A 11 -2.22 -35.10 -33.17
C ARG A 11 -3.38 -34.13 -32.91
N ARG A 12 -4.59 -34.65 -32.72
CA ARG A 12 -5.79 -33.92 -32.28
C ARG A 12 -5.74 -33.56 -30.79
N LEU A 13 -4.64 -32.99 -30.31
CA LEU A 13 -4.49 -32.54 -28.91
C LEU A 13 -4.64 -31.02 -28.74
N ALA A 14 -4.75 -30.28 -29.85
CA ALA A 14 -4.84 -28.81 -29.85
C ALA A 14 -6.07 -28.20 -29.15
N PRO A 15 -7.31 -28.75 -29.22
CA PRO A 15 -8.47 -28.02 -28.69
C PRO A 15 -8.53 -28.02 -27.15
N TRP A 16 -8.05 -29.09 -26.51
CA TRP A 16 -8.05 -29.22 -25.05
C TRP A 16 -7.00 -28.31 -24.38
N GLY A 17 -5.83 -28.15 -25.02
CA GLY A 17 -4.82 -27.19 -24.56
C GLY A 17 -5.30 -25.74 -24.67
N ALA A 18 -5.96 -25.39 -25.77
CA ALA A 18 -6.52 -24.05 -25.96
C ALA A 18 -7.65 -23.73 -24.96
N ALA A 19 -8.54 -24.70 -24.69
CA ALA A 19 -9.60 -24.54 -23.70
C ALA A 19 -9.06 -24.39 -22.27
N ALA A 20 -8.05 -25.19 -21.88
CA ALA A 20 -7.42 -25.08 -20.57
C ALA A 20 -6.71 -23.73 -20.38
N VAL A 21 -6.02 -23.23 -21.41
CA VAL A 21 -5.40 -21.89 -21.38
C VAL A 21 -6.46 -20.80 -21.27
N ALA A 22 -7.57 -20.89 -22.01
CA ALA A 22 -8.65 -19.91 -21.92
C ALA A 22 -9.28 -19.87 -20.51
N ILE A 23 -9.52 -21.04 -19.89
CA ILE A 23 -10.04 -21.12 -18.51
C ILE A 23 -9.06 -20.50 -17.52
N LEU A 24 -7.76 -20.77 -17.65
CA LEU A 24 -6.73 -20.16 -16.80
C LEU A 24 -6.66 -18.64 -16.97
N ILE A 25 -6.80 -18.13 -18.19
CA ILE A 25 -6.84 -16.69 -18.45
C ILE A 25 -8.09 -16.06 -17.81
N ILE A 26 -9.26 -16.69 -17.94
CA ILE A 26 -10.50 -16.19 -17.35
C ILE A 26 -10.43 -16.23 -15.82
N ALA A 27 -9.90 -17.30 -15.24
CA ALA A 27 -9.71 -17.43 -13.80
C ALA A 27 -8.71 -16.38 -13.28
N ALA A 28 -7.59 -16.19 -13.98
CA ALA A 28 -6.63 -15.14 -13.65
C ALA A 28 -7.25 -13.75 -13.77
N ALA A 29 -8.03 -13.47 -14.82
CA ALA A 29 -8.73 -12.21 -15.00
C ALA A 29 -9.77 -11.97 -13.89
N GLY A 30 -10.51 -13.00 -13.48
CA GLY A 30 -11.45 -12.90 -12.36
C GLY A 30 -10.76 -12.65 -11.02
N ILE A 31 -9.63 -13.29 -10.77
CA ILE A 31 -8.79 -13.04 -9.58
C ILE A 31 -8.22 -11.62 -9.62
N LEU A 32 -7.70 -11.17 -10.76
CA LEU A 32 -7.17 -9.81 -10.95
C LEU A 32 -8.25 -8.74 -10.82
N TRP A 33 -9.50 -9.04 -11.16
CA TRP A 33 -10.64 -8.13 -11.02
C TRP A 33 -11.07 -7.96 -9.56
N TRP A 34 -10.89 -8.99 -8.72
CA TRP A 34 -11.30 -8.99 -7.32
C TRP A 34 -10.16 -8.69 -6.34
N ALA A 35 -8.91 -8.86 -6.76
CA ALA A 35 -7.75 -8.53 -5.94
C ALA A 35 -7.67 -6.99 -5.75
N PRO A 36 -7.45 -6.52 -4.51
CA PRO A 36 -7.16 -5.11 -4.25
C PRO A 36 -6.03 -4.61 -5.18
N SER A 37 -6.23 -3.45 -5.82
CA SER A 37 -5.33 -2.92 -6.86
C SER A 37 -3.87 -2.81 -6.39
N ARG A 38 -3.65 -2.65 -5.08
CA ARG A 38 -2.33 -2.61 -4.43
C ARG A 38 -1.45 -3.84 -4.68
N TYR A 39 -2.03 -4.99 -4.99
CA TYR A 39 -1.27 -6.21 -5.30
C TYR A 39 -0.84 -6.32 -6.76
N LEU A 40 -1.25 -5.38 -7.60
CA LEU A 40 -0.97 -5.40 -9.02
C LEU A 40 0.30 -4.60 -9.34
N PRO A 41 1.26 -5.16 -10.10
CA PRO A 41 2.57 -4.54 -10.31
C PRO A 41 2.54 -3.24 -11.15
N TRP A 42 1.37 -2.90 -11.72
CA TRP A 42 1.12 -1.71 -12.54
C TRP A 42 0.53 -0.52 -11.79
N ASP A 43 0.27 -0.62 -10.48
CA ASP A 43 -0.25 0.51 -9.72
C ASP A 43 0.89 1.50 -9.37
N THR A 44 1.33 2.25 -10.37
CA THR A 44 1.98 3.55 -10.24
C THR A 44 0.93 4.61 -10.61
N ALA A 45 -0.19 4.62 -9.87
CA ALA A 45 -1.13 5.72 -10.01
C ALA A 45 -0.40 7.05 -9.79
N ASP A 46 -0.74 8.05 -10.60
CA ASP A 46 -0.21 9.40 -10.42
C ASP A 46 -0.60 9.93 -9.03
N PHE A 47 0.22 10.83 -8.48
CA PHE A 47 -0.14 11.49 -7.24
C PHE A 47 -1.45 12.27 -7.44
N PRO A 48 -2.47 12.08 -6.60
CA PRO A 48 -3.78 12.68 -6.82
C PRO A 48 -3.71 14.20 -6.72
N ALA A 49 -4.56 14.88 -7.48
CA ALA A 49 -4.79 16.31 -7.29
C ALA A 49 -5.56 16.51 -5.98
N VAL A 50 -4.86 16.87 -4.91
CA VAL A 50 -5.46 17.16 -3.61
C VAL A 50 -5.76 18.65 -3.51
N ASP A 51 -7.00 19.02 -3.18
CA ASP A 51 -7.36 20.41 -2.88
C ASP A 51 -6.79 20.81 -1.51
N THR A 52 -5.65 21.49 -1.53
CA THR A 52 -4.96 21.93 -0.32
C THR A 52 -5.63 23.13 0.35
N SER A 53 -6.61 23.79 -0.30
CA SER A 53 -7.27 24.97 0.26
C SER A 53 -8.20 24.65 1.43
N ALA A 54 -8.69 23.40 1.50
CA ALA A 54 -9.53 22.90 2.58
C ALA A 54 -8.74 22.17 3.68
N LEU A 55 -7.43 22.01 3.53
CA LEU A 55 -6.57 21.28 4.47
C LEU A 55 -6.05 22.19 5.59
N SER A 56 -5.82 21.61 6.77
CA SER A 56 -5.03 22.27 7.80
C SER A 56 -3.59 22.48 7.31
N PRO A 57 -2.83 23.44 7.89
CA PRO A 57 -1.43 23.63 7.53
C PRO A 57 -0.58 22.35 7.70
N ASP A 58 -0.88 21.55 8.72
CA ASP A 58 -0.18 20.30 8.99
C ASP A 58 -0.51 19.24 7.94
N GLN A 59 -1.79 19.10 7.58
CA GLN A 59 -2.25 18.20 6.52
C GLN A 59 -1.64 18.57 5.16
N ALA A 60 -1.68 19.85 4.79
CA ALA A 60 -1.11 20.34 3.54
C ALA A 60 0.40 20.07 3.47
N ARG A 61 1.12 20.23 4.59
CA ARG A 61 2.56 19.95 4.67
C ARG A 61 2.87 18.47 4.46
N VAL A 62 2.09 17.57 5.07
CA VAL A 62 2.22 16.12 4.89
C VAL A 62 1.97 15.72 3.43
N VAL A 63 0.89 16.22 2.82
CA VAL A 63 0.54 15.92 1.42
C VAL A 63 1.64 16.39 0.46
N GLU A 64 2.18 17.59 0.67
CA GLU A 64 3.26 18.14 -0.15
C GLU A 64 4.53 17.28 -0.07
N LEU A 65 4.92 16.85 1.13
CA LEU A 65 6.06 15.95 1.31
C LEU A 65 5.85 14.62 0.58
N LEU A 66 4.66 14.03 0.71
CA LEU A 66 4.35 12.77 0.04
C LEU A 66 4.41 12.92 -1.47
N ARG A 67 3.93 14.05 -2.02
CA ARG A 67 4.02 14.36 -3.45
C ARG A 67 5.47 14.44 -3.91
N GLU A 68 6.29 15.23 -3.22
CA GLU A 68 7.71 15.37 -3.53
C GLU A 68 8.48 14.05 -3.45
N GLN A 69 8.21 13.22 -2.44
CA GLN A 69 8.89 11.95 -2.28
C GLN A 69 8.42 10.92 -3.33
N HIS A 70 7.12 10.92 -3.66
CA HIS A 70 6.58 10.11 -4.75
C HIS A 70 7.19 10.49 -6.11
N GLU A 71 7.49 11.76 -6.36
CA GLU A 71 8.21 12.17 -7.58
C GLU A 71 9.68 11.73 -7.57
N GLN A 72 10.35 11.81 -6.42
CA GLN A 72 11.78 11.55 -6.31
C GLN A 72 12.14 10.05 -6.24
N GLN A 73 11.25 9.22 -5.69
CA GLN A 73 11.45 7.76 -5.55
C GLN A 73 12.83 7.38 -4.96
N ARG A 74 13.20 8.03 -3.85
CA ARG A 74 14.49 7.76 -3.18
C ARG A 74 14.55 6.31 -2.67
N PRO A 75 15.74 5.69 -2.60
CA PRO A 75 15.86 4.34 -2.08
C PRO A 75 15.47 4.26 -0.60
N GLY A 76 14.92 3.12 -0.17
CA GLY A 76 14.48 2.91 1.21
C GLY A 76 15.52 3.24 2.28
N THR A 77 16.79 2.99 1.99
CA THR A 77 17.94 3.33 2.86
C THR A 77 18.04 4.83 3.18
N PHE A 78 17.42 5.71 2.39
CA PHE A 78 17.32 7.13 2.71
C PHE A 78 16.41 7.37 3.92
N TYR A 79 15.29 6.65 4.02
CA TYR A 79 14.32 6.78 5.11
C TYR A 79 14.72 5.98 6.36
N SER A 80 15.43 4.85 6.18
CA SER A 80 15.88 3.96 7.26
C SER A 80 17.32 4.22 7.74
N GLU A 81 17.84 5.44 7.59
CA GLU A 81 19.18 5.84 8.07
C GLU A 81 20.33 4.91 7.59
N GLY A 82 20.22 4.40 6.36
CA GLY A 82 21.21 3.51 5.74
C GLY A 82 20.99 2.02 5.97
N VAL A 83 20.01 1.62 6.80
CA VAL A 83 19.71 0.22 7.10
C VAL A 83 18.92 -0.44 5.97
N LYS A 84 19.30 -1.65 5.57
CA LYS A 84 18.56 -2.44 4.57
C LYS A 84 17.47 -3.27 5.25
N GLU A 85 16.26 -2.73 5.27
CA GLU A 85 15.09 -3.34 5.90
C GLU A 85 13.78 -2.93 5.19
N PRO A 86 12.64 -3.59 5.46
CA PRO A 86 11.34 -3.04 5.11
C PRO A 86 11.17 -1.65 5.73
N TRP A 87 10.85 -0.65 4.91
CA TRP A 87 10.98 0.77 5.30
C TRP A 87 9.65 1.54 5.23
N CYS A 88 8.50 0.85 5.22
CA CYS A 88 7.19 1.52 5.17
C CYS A 88 6.94 2.39 6.41
N ALA A 89 7.21 1.88 7.62
CA ALA A 89 7.06 2.65 8.86
C ALA A 89 8.17 3.71 9.02
N ASP A 90 9.38 3.45 8.52
CA ASP A 90 10.44 4.46 8.43
C ASP A 90 10.04 5.64 7.55
N PHE A 91 9.45 5.36 6.39
CA PHE A 91 8.93 6.38 5.48
C PHE A 91 7.88 7.26 6.17
N VAL A 92 6.89 6.64 6.83
CA VAL A 92 5.88 7.39 7.60
C VAL A 92 6.53 8.23 8.71
N SER A 93 7.44 7.63 9.49
CA SER A 93 8.17 8.33 10.56
C SER A 93 8.95 9.54 10.03
N TRP A 94 9.59 9.38 8.86
CA TRP A 94 10.34 10.44 8.19
C TRP A 94 9.42 11.56 7.71
N VAL A 95 8.30 11.22 7.04
CA VAL A 95 7.31 12.22 6.58
C VAL A 95 6.78 13.03 7.76
N MET A 96 6.44 12.36 8.87
CA MET A 96 5.93 13.01 10.07
C MET A 96 6.96 13.94 10.71
N ARG A 97 8.22 13.52 10.79
CA ARG A 97 9.33 14.38 11.24
C ARG A 97 9.49 15.62 10.37
N GLU A 98 9.55 15.46 9.05
CA GLU A 98 9.75 16.57 8.11
C GLU A 98 8.53 17.50 8.03
N ALA A 99 7.35 17.01 8.41
CA ALA A 99 6.15 17.80 8.59
C ALA A 99 6.11 18.58 9.92
N GLY A 100 7.11 18.43 10.78
CA GLY A 100 7.13 19.07 12.11
C GLY A 100 6.26 18.37 13.15
N LYS A 101 5.86 17.12 12.88
CA LYS A 101 5.07 16.25 13.77
C LYS A 101 5.84 14.96 14.10
N PRO A 102 7.08 15.05 14.63
CA PRO A 102 7.89 13.85 14.84
C PRO A 102 7.15 12.87 15.77
N LEU A 103 7.15 11.61 15.36
CA LEU A 103 6.71 10.51 16.23
C LEU A 103 7.78 10.27 17.30
N SER A 104 7.47 9.41 18.28
CA SER A 104 8.44 9.02 19.31
C SER A 104 8.39 7.52 19.50
N ASN A 105 9.48 6.83 19.14
CA ASN A 105 9.59 5.40 19.27
C ASN A 105 9.48 5.00 20.75
N PRO A 106 8.47 4.20 21.16
CA PRO A 106 8.26 3.83 22.56
C PRO A 106 9.45 3.13 23.21
N ASN A 107 10.30 2.46 22.41
CA ASN A 107 11.44 1.68 22.89
C ASN A 107 12.76 2.46 22.95
N SER A 108 12.88 3.57 22.21
CA SER A 108 14.16 4.31 22.09
C SER A 108 14.05 5.83 22.27
N GLY A 109 12.84 6.40 22.23
CA GLY A 109 12.59 7.84 22.20
C GLY A 109 13.03 8.53 20.90
N SER A 110 13.54 7.79 19.92
CA SER A 110 13.91 8.32 18.60
C SER A 110 12.67 8.65 17.78
N TRP A 111 12.78 9.61 16.85
CA TRP A 111 11.72 9.87 15.87
C TRP A 111 11.43 8.68 14.94
N ARG A 112 12.42 7.79 14.76
CA ARG A 112 12.36 6.68 13.81
C ARG A 112 11.64 5.47 14.42
N ILE A 113 10.54 5.07 13.80
CA ILE A 113 9.80 3.85 14.15
C ILE A 113 9.85 2.88 12.95
N PRO A 114 10.75 1.88 12.94
CA PRO A 114 10.93 0.97 11.80
C PRO A 114 9.84 -0.09 11.63
N GLY A 115 9.12 -0.41 12.71
CA GLY A 115 8.13 -1.49 12.73
C GLY A 115 6.71 -0.96 12.75
N VAL A 116 5.83 -1.51 11.92
CA VAL A 116 4.40 -1.17 11.87
C VAL A 116 3.71 -1.49 13.21
N TYR A 117 4.02 -2.63 13.82
CA TYR A 117 3.52 -2.97 15.15
C TYR A 117 3.89 -1.90 16.19
N THR A 118 5.16 -1.47 16.25
CA THR A 118 5.61 -0.42 17.17
C THR A 118 5.00 0.95 16.83
N LEU A 119 4.71 1.22 15.56
CA LEU A 119 4.01 2.42 15.13
C LEU A 119 2.57 2.43 15.63
N GLN A 120 1.88 1.28 15.60
CA GLN A 120 0.58 1.12 16.21
C GLN A 120 0.63 1.31 17.74
N GLU A 121 1.61 0.70 18.42
CA GLU A 121 1.81 0.90 19.87
C GLU A 121 2.03 2.37 20.22
N TYR A 122 2.78 3.12 19.40
CA TYR A 122 2.93 4.57 19.57
C TYR A 122 1.58 5.28 19.51
N TYR A 123 0.78 5.09 18.45
CA TYR A 123 -0.52 5.76 18.34
C TYR A 123 -1.48 5.36 19.46
N GLN A 124 -1.43 4.11 19.92
CA GLN A 124 -2.21 3.66 21.06
C GLN A 124 -1.78 4.34 22.37
N GLY A 125 -0.47 4.40 22.62
CA GLY A 125 0.10 5.07 23.79
C GLY A 125 -0.20 6.57 23.85
N GLU A 126 -0.27 7.22 22.70
CA GLU A 126 -0.64 8.64 22.56
C GLU A 126 -2.17 8.88 22.54
N GLY A 127 -3.00 7.84 22.62
CA GLY A 127 -4.47 7.99 22.53
C GLY A 127 -4.97 8.48 21.16
N ARG A 128 -4.18 8.22 20.11
CA ARG A 128 -4.42 8.66 18.72
C ARG A 128 -4.69 7.49 17.77
N PHE A 129 -4.78 6.27 18.28
CA PHE A 129 -5.16 5.11 17.47
C PHE A 129 -6.68 4.93 17.46
N GLU A 130 -7.25 4.94 16.26
CA GLU A 130 -8.66 4.69 16.01
C GLU A 130 -8.80 3.33 15.30
N PRO A 131 -9.40 2.31 15.94
CA PRO A 131 -9.62 1.03 15.28
C PRO A 131 -10.60 1.19 14.11
N VAL A 132 -10.46 0.32 13.09
CA VAL A 132 -11.39 0.29 11.95
C VAL A 132 -12.83 0.06 12.44
N GLY A 133 -13.80 0.75 11.81
CA GLY A 133 -15.21 0.71 12.19
C GLY A 133 -15.86 2.07 12.05
N ASN A 134 -16.19 2.72 13.17
CA ASN A 134 -16.95 3.97 13.17
C ASN A 134 -16.10 5.23 12.89
N TYR A 135 -14.77 5.10 12.89
CA TYR A 135 -13.88 6.22 12.62
C TYR A 135 -13.75 6.45 11.12
N ARG A 136 -13.98 7.69 10.69
CA ARG A 136 -13.70 8.14 9.33
C ARG A 136 -12.33 8.82 9.32
N PRO A 137 -11.36 8.33 8.52
CA PRO A 137 -10.04 8.92 8.48
C PRO A 137 -10.05 10.34 7.93
N ALA A 138 -9.06 11.11 8.34
CA ALA A 138 -8.74 12.42 7.80
C ALA A 138 -7.47 12.38 6.94
N VAL A 139 -7.29 13.38 6.09
CA VAL A 139 -6.02 13.58 5.38
C VAL A 139 -4.89 13.70 6.41
N GLY A 140 -3.78 13.03 6.13
CA GLY A 140 -2.61 12.95 7.00
C GLY A 140 -2.64 11.80 8.01
N ASP A 141 -3.79 11.17 8.25
CA ASP A 141 -3.86 9.99 9.11
C ASP A 141 -3.02 8.84 8.55
N VAL A 142 -2.49 8.01 9.44
CA VAL A 142 -1.67 6.85 9.09
C VAL A 142 -2.53 5.61 9.09
N VAL A 143 -2.70 4.97 7.94
CA VAL A 143 -3.38 3.67 7.84
C VAL A 143 -2.42 2.57 8.29
N LEU A 144 -2.89 1.70 9.17
CA LEU A 144 -2.15 0.54 9.66
C LEU A 144 -2.81 -0.72 9.11
N TYR A 145 -1.99 -1.59 8.51
CA TYR A 145 -2.42 -2.85 7.93
C TYR A 145 -1.81 -4.04 8.66
N ASP A 146 -2.60 -5.08 8.89
CA ASP A 146 -2.15 -6.40 9.31
C ASP A 146 -2.70 -7.46 8.33
N ASN A 147 -1.84 -7.96 7.45
CA ASN A 147 -2.21 -9.02 6.53
C ASN A 147 -1.74 -10.37 7.05
N SER A 148 -2.68 -11.13 7.62
CA SER A 148 -2.49 -12.50 8.11
C SER A 148 -2.11 -13.50 7.02
N SER A 149 -2.28 -13.14 5.74
CA SER A 149 -2.09 -14.05 4.62
C SER A 149 -0.62 -14.10 4.19
N TRP A 150 -0.05 -13.10 3.49
CA TRP A 150 1.27 -13.31 2.83
C TRP A 150 2.24 -12.10 2.78
N ILE A 151 1.81 -10.89 3.13
CA ILE A 151 2.59 -9.64 2.87
C ILE A 151 3.03 -8.94 4.17
N GLY A 152 2.65 -9.50 5.32
CA GLY A 152 2.98 -8.95 6.63
C GLY A 152 2.26 -7.63 6.92
N GLN A 153 2.69 -6.96 7.99
CA GLN A 153 2.16 -5.66 8.37
C GLN A 153 2.68 -4.57 7.42
N HIS A 154 1.85 -3.56 7.18
CA HIS A 154 2.20 -2.44 6.30
C HIS A 154 1.59 -1.13 6.80
N THR A 155 2.03 0.00 6.26
CA THR A 155 1.46 1.30 6.64
C THR A 155 1.65 2.35 5.54
N ASN A 156 0.61 3.15 5.34
CA ASN A 156 0.54 4.24 4.36
C ASN A 156 -0.03 5.50 5.03
N VAL A 157 0.08 6.65 4.38
CA VAL A 157 -0.53 7.92 4.83
C VAL A 157 -1.72 8.29 3.94
N VAL A 158 -2.85 8.69 4.52
CA VAL A 158 -4.04 9.14 3.81
C VAL A 158 -3.79 10.51 3.17
N VAL A 159 -4.07 10.66 1.88
CA VAL A 159 -3.94 11.93 1.14
C VAL A 159 -5.28 12.45 0.60
N ALA A 160 -6.29 11.59 0.49
CA ALA A 160 -7.65 11.97 0.14
C ALA A 160 -8.65 10.94 0.71
N VAL A 161 -9.89 11.40 0.93
CA VAL A 161 -10.98 10.58 1.46
C VAL A 161 -12.24 10.85 0.67
N ASP A 162 -12.82 9.83 0.07
CA ASP A 162 -14.08 9.90 -0.70
C ASP A 162 -15.01 8.74 -0.31
N GLY A 163 -16.17 9.08 0.25
CA GLY A 163 -17.08 8.10 0.84
C GLY A 163 -16.41 7.21 1.88
N ASP A 164 -16.39 5.91 1.58
CA ASP A 164 -15.78 4.83 2.38
C ASP A 164 -14.38 4.41 1.87
N THR A 165 -13.82 5.19 0.93
CA THR A 165 -12.51 4.94 0.32
C THR A 165 -11.50 6.04 0.62
N ALA A 166 -10.25 5.65 0.84
CA ALA A 166 -9.13 6.57 1.04
C ALA A 166 -8.10 6.37 -0.07
N THR A 167 -7.58 7.48 -0.60
CA THR A 167 -6.32 7.45 -1.34
C THR A 167 -5.18 7.54 -0.34
N THR A 168 -4.24 6.61 -0.41
CA THR A 168 -3.11 6.50 0.50
C THR A 168 -1.80 6.47 -0.25
N VAL A 169 -0.73 6.92 0.41
CA VAL A 169 0.63 6.92 -0.14
C VAL A 169 1.55 6.15 0.79
N GLY A 170 2.18 5.11 0.26
CA GLY A 170 3.00 4.15 1.00
C GLY A 170 4.43 4.09 0.50
N GLY A 171 5.36 3.75 1.39
CA GLY A 171 6.74 3.40 1.05
C GLY A 171 6.93 1.89 1.01
N ASN A 172 8.05 1.41 0.45
CA ASN A 172 8.44 -0.01 0.41
C ASN A 172 7.50 -0.92 -0.38
N GLU A 173 6.72 -0.39 -1.32
CA GLU A 173 5.78 -1.16 -2.13
C GLU A 173 6.48 -1.61 -3.42
N LEU A 174 7.07 -2.81 -3.37
CA LEU A 174 8.04 -3.30 -4.36
C LEU A 174 9.26 -2.37 -4.47
N GLY A 175 9.70 -1.82 -3.33
CA GLY A 175 10.85 -0.92 -3.24
C GLY A 175 10.60 0.50 -3.76
N LYS A 176 9.34 0.88 -3.99
CA LYS A 176 8.92 2.21 -4.44
C LYS A 176 7.99 2.88 -3.44
N ILE A 177 7.77 4.18 -3.66
CA ILE A 177 6.66 4.92 -3.05
C ILE A 177 5.48 4.82 -4.03
N ARG A 178 4.30 4.41 -3.59
CA ARG A 178 3.12 4.31 -4.47
C ARG A 178 1.89 4.91 -3.84
N VAL A 179 0.92 5.13 -4.72
CA VAL A 179 -0.42 5.61 -4.40
C VAL A 179 -1.38 4.45 -4.56
N HIS A 180 -2.27 4.26 -3.59
CA HIS A 180 -3.29 3.23 -3.62
C HIS A 180 -4.64 3.79 -3.19
N THR A 181 -5.72 3.21 -3.71
CA THR A 181 -7.05 3.39 -3.14
C THR A 181 -7.37 2.21 -2.25
N VAL A 182 -7.84 2.48 -1.04
CA VAL A 182 -8.30 1.47 -0.09
C VAL A 182 -9.75 1.74 0.26
N ASP A 183 -10.59 0.72 0.14
CA ASP A 183 -11.88 0.67 0.83
C ASP A 183 -11.60 0.09 2.22
N TRP A 184 -11.63 0.94 3.25
CA TRP A 184 -11.19 0.51 4.58
C TRP A 184 -12.24 -0.29 5.34
N ASN A 185 -13.50 -0.28 4.89
CA ASN A 185 -14.55 -1.11 5.48
C ASN A 185 -14.53 -2.52 4.91
N ASP A 186 -14.15 -2.65 3.63
CA ASP A 186 -14.09 -3.95 2.93
C ASP A 186 -12.70 -4.62 2.97
N ASP A 187 -11.59 -3.86 3.07
CA ASP A 187 -10.25 -4.44 3.19
C ASP A 187 -9.97 -4.90 4.63
N SER A 188 -10.14 -6.21 4.86
CA SER A 188 -9.91 -6.85 6.16
C SER A 188 -8.48 -6.72 6.70
N ALA A 189 -7.51 -6.28 5.88
CA ALA A 189 -6.16 -6.01 6.35
C ALA A 189 -6.07 -4.67 7.10
N VAL A 190 -7.00 -3.73 6.90
CA VAL A 190 -6.99 -2.46 7.64
C VAL A 190 -7.37 -2.73 9.10
N VAL A 191 -6.44 -2.46 10.02
CA VAL A 191 -6.70 -2.62 11.46
C VAL A 191 -7.13 -1.32 12.12
N GLY A 192 -6.75 -0.17 11.55
CA GLY A 192 -7.12 1.14 12.07
C GLY A 192 -6.24 2.26 11.54
N PHE A 193 -6.40 3.43 12.14
CA PHE A 193 -5.78 4.67 11.74
C PHE A 193 -5.09 5.35 12.93
N GLY A 194 -3.88 5.85 12.71
CA GLY A 194 -3.21 6.78 13.61
C GLY A 194 -3.54 8.22 13.23
N ARG A 195 -4.24 8.95 14.09
CA ARG A 195 -4.68 10.33 13.82
C ARG A 195 -3.48 11.27 13.70
N LEU A 196 -3.45 12.13 12.68
CA LEU A 196 -2.41 13.16 12.53
C LEU A 196 -2.50 14.20 13.66
N GLU A 197 -3.71 14.67 13.93
CA GLU A 197 -4.02 15.69 14.93
C GLU A 197 -4.70 15.04 16.16
N THR A 198 -4.60 15.69 17.33
CA THR A 198 -5.20 15.25 18.60
C THR A 198 -6.63 15.70 18.76
#